data_AF-A0AAD7A7E1-F1
#
_entry.id   AF-A0AAD7A7E1-F1
#
_cell.length_a   1.000
_cell.length_b   1.000
_cell.length_c   1.000
_cell.angle_alpha   90.00
_cell.angle_beta   90.00
_cell.angle_gamma   90.00
#
_symmetry.space_group_name_H-M   'P 1'
#
loop_
_entity.id
_entity.type
_entity.pdbx_description
1 polymer ?
#
loop_
_entity_poly.entity_id
_entity_poly.type
_entity_poly.pdbx_seq_one_letter_code
_entity_poly.pdbx_strand_id
1 'polypeptide(L)'
;ILYLQERLVSVSAFSYLAYGPTYRYERATKTWVEGSDLIGFHGGTRELFVQNNNFIVYAGTYKYYDLRPLHPEGTDPPPCISRGEIIDAVLGIPPLQNHPHIIKQRYATGKIQVTATGLQCVGFNLELYESLRQRF
;
A
#
# COMPACT_ATOMS: atom_id res chain seq x y z
N ILE A 1 1.24 -7.51 -10.77
CA ILE A 1 1.41 -6.06 -10.96
C ILE A 1 0.85 -5.38 -9.72
N LEU A 2 1.51 -4.36 -9.19
CA LEU A 2 1.03 -3.56 -8.06
C LEU A 2 1.02 -2.07 -8.42
N TYR A 3 -0.10 -1.42 -8.11
CA TYR A 3 -0.25 0.04 -8.09
C TYR A 3 -0.90 0.41 -6.75
N LEU A 4 -0.20 1.21 -5.96
CA LEU A 4 -0.69 1.71 -4.68
C LEU A 4 -0.83 3.23 -4.79
N GLN A 5 -2.01 3.67 -5.19
CA GLN A 5 -2.33 5.09 -5.34
C GLN A 5 -2.05 5.84 -4.03
N GLU A 6 -1.24 6.90 -4.11
CA GLU A 6 -0.89 7.81 -3.00
C GLU A 6 -0.46 7.13 -1.68
N ARG A 7 0.05 5.89 -1.78
CA ARG A 7 0.49 5.06 -0.64
C ARG A 7 1.97 4.66 -0.74
N LEU A 8 2.73 5.36 -1.57
CA LEU A 8 4.15 5.13 -1.83
C LEU A 8 4.98 6.39 -1.53
N VAL A 9 6.10 6.22 -0.85
CA VAL A 9 7.12 7.26 -0.65
C VAL A 9 8.43 6.81 -1.27
N SER A 10 9.02 7.64 -2.13
CA SER A 10 10.37 7.38 -2.64
C SER A 10 11.40 7.65 -1.55
N VAL A 11 12.30 6.69 -1.33
CA VAL A 11 13.43 6.82 -0.39
C VAL A 11 14.74 7.00 -1.15
N SER A 12 14.84 6.42 -2.34
CA SER A 12 15.99 6.56 -3.24
C SER A 12 15.52 6.36 -4.69
N ALA A 13 16.45 6.46 -5.66
CA ALA A 13 16.15 6.15 -7.06
C ALA A 13 15.61 4.73 -7.29
N PHE A 14 15.90 3.79 -6.39
CA PHE A 14 15.59 2.37 -6.55
C PHE A 14 14.78 1.78 -5.39
N SER A 15 14.34 2.62 -4.44
CA SER A 15 13.67 2.14 -3.24
C SER A 15 12.46 3.00 -2.88
N TYR A 16 11.39 2.32 -2.48
CA TYR A 16 10.17 2.96 -1.98
C TYR A 16 9.78 2.37 -0.62
N LEU A 17 9.00 3.13 0.14
CA LEU A 17 8.19 2.63 1.24
C LEU A 17 6.74 2.60 0.79
N ALA A 18 6.12 1.44 0.92
CA ALA A 18 4.69 1.26 0.76
C ALA A 18 4.01 1.21 2.11
N TYR A 19 2.90 1.92 2.26
CA TYR A 19 2.14 1.98 3.50
C TYR A 19 0.80 1.29 3.33
N GLY A 20 0.50 0.37 4.24
CA GLY A 20 -0.80 -0.26 4.35
C GLY A 20 -1.28 -0.24 5.81
N PRO A 21 -2.57 -0.47 6.07
CA PRO A 21 -3.09 -0.39 7.42
C PRO A 21 -2.56 -1.50 8.32
N THR A 22 -2.41 -1.24 9.62
CA THR A 22 -2.02 -2.30 10.58
C THR A 22 -3.13 -3.33 10.77
N TYR A 23 -4.39 -2.90 10.63
CA TYR A 23 -5.57 -3.75 10.77
C TYR A 23 -6.50 -3.56 9.59
N ARG A 24 -7.15 -4.64 9.17
CA ARG A 24 -8.20 -4.62 8.15
C ARG A 24 -9.52 -5.09 8.75
N TYR A 25 -10.61 -4.62 8.17
CA TYR A 25 -11.94 -5.07 8.55
C TYR A 25 -12.34 -6.27 7.70
N GLU A 26 -12.49 -7.44 8.33
CA GLU A 26 -12.94 -8.65 7.65
C GLU A 26 -14.46 -8.66 7.55
N ARG A 27 -14.96 -8.49 6.32
CA ARG A 27 -16.41 -8.33 6.06
C ARG A 27 -17.23 -9.58 6.38
N ALA A 28 -16.67 -10.76 6.14
CA ALA A 28 -17.37 -12.02 6.32
C ALA A 28 -17.71 -12.29 7.79
N THR A 29 -16.75 -12.02 8.67
CA THR A 29 -16.84 -12.25 10.12
C THR A 29 -17.23 -10.99 10.89
N LYS A 30 -17.18 -9.82 10.24
CA LYS A 30 -17.40 -8.49 10.84
C LYS A 30 -16.40 -8.16 11.95
N THR A 31 -15.20 -8.73 11.89
CA THR A 31 -14.16 -8.55 12.89
C THR A 31 -12.98 -7.74 12.34
N TRP A 32 -12.17 -7.24 13.27
CA TRP A 32 -10.88 -6.65 12.96
C TRP A 32 -9.81 -7.72 12.99
N VAL A 33 -9.08 -7.86 11.89
CA VAL A 33 -7.94 -8.76 11.81
C VAL A 33 -6.66 -7.95 11.64
N GLU A 34 -5.62 -8.38 12.35
CA GLU A 34 -4.30 -7.80 12.17
C GLU A 34 -3.79 -8.14 10.77
N GLY A 35 -3.31 -7.12 10.06
CA GLY A 35 -2.58 -7.31 8.84
C GLY A 35 -2.93 -6.33 7.73
N SER A 36 -1.87 -5.85 7.09
CA SER A 36 -1.89 -5.01 5.88
C SER A 36 -2.24 -5.82 4.63
N ASP A 37 -2.88 -5.18 3.66
CA ASP A 37 -3.06 -5.68 2.29
C ASP A 37 -1.72 -6.02 1.62
N LEU A 38 -0.61 -5.50 2.15
CA LEU A 38 0.74 -5.72 1.63
C LEU A 38 1.41 -7.03 2.06
N ILE A 39 0.90 -7.69 3.11
CA ILE A 39 1.52 -8.90 3.67
C ILE A 39 1.66 -10.01 2.64
N GLY A 40 0.66 -10.16 1.75
CA GLY A 40 0.67 -11.19 0.71
C GLY A 40 1.78 -11.02 -0.34
N PHE A 41 2.49 -9.89 -0.35
CA PHE A 41 3.59 -9.64 -1.29
C PHE A 41 4.97 -9.86 -0.67
N HIS A 42 5.09 -9.93 0.66
CA HIS A 42 6.37 -10.04 1.36
C HIS A 42 7.18 -11.25 0.89
N GLY A 43 8.48 -11.06 0.67
CA GLY A 43 9.40 -12.08 0.14
C GLY A 43 9.30 -12.29 -1.38
N GLY A 44 8.23 -11.84 -2.02
CA GLY A 44 8.04 -11.93 -3.47
C GLY A 44 8.56 -10.73 -4.25
N THR A 45 8.48 -10.84 -5.58
CA THR A 45 8.73 -9.76 -6.53
C THR A 45 7.47 -9.43 -7.34
N ARG A 46 7.24 -8.16 -7.64
CA ARG A 46 6.13 -7.70 -8.49
C ARG A 46 6.53 -6.48 -9.32
N GLU A 47 5.97 -6.40 -10.52
CA GLU A 47 5.99 -5.18 -11.33
C GLU A 47 5.28 -4.05 -10.58
N LEU A 48 5.97 -2.92 -10.41
CA LEU A 48 5.51 -1.75 -9.70
C LEU A 48 5.15 -0.63 -10.69
N PHE A 49 4.00 -0.03 -10.46
CA PHE A 49 3.58 1.20 -11.11
C PHE A 49 3.43 2.29 -10.07
N VAL A 50 3.91 3.49 -10.38
CA VAL A 50 3.89 4.65 -9.50
C VAL A 50 3.17 5.80 -10.16
N GLN A 51 2.48 6.61 -9.37
CA GLN A 51 1.89 7.85 -9.86
C GLN A 51 2.96 8.93 -9.90
N ASN A 52 3.12 9.57 -11.06
CA ASN A 52 3.95 10.74 -11.27
C ASN A 52 3.08 11.83 -11.90
N ASN A 53 2.71 12.84 -11.12
CA ASN A 53 1.71 13.84 -11.49
C ASN A 53 0.39 13.17 -11.90
N ASN A 54 -0.05 13.40 -13.15
CA ASN A 54 -1.28 12.85 -13.72
C ASN A 54 -1.04 11.54 -14.48
N PHE A 55 0.17 10.97 -14.42
CA PHE A 55 0.53 9.77 -15.16
C PHE A 55 0.84 8.60 -14.22
N ILE A 56 0.49 7.40 -14.67
CA ILE A 56 0.93 6.16 -14.03
C ILE A 56 2.12 5.65 -14.84
N VAL A 57 3.26 5.52 -14.18
CA VAL A 57 4.53 5.14 -14.81
C VAL A 57 4.97 3.78 -14.30
N TYR A 58 5.45 2.95 -15.21
CA TYR A 58 6.09 1.69 -14.86
C TYR A 58 7.47 1.95 -14.23
N ALA A 59 7.67 1.50 -12.98
CA ALA A 59 8.88 1.77 -12.20
C ALA A 59 9.90 0.62 -12.25
N GLY A 60 9.49 -0.58 -12.64
CA GLY A 60 10.33 -1.77 -12.66
C GLY A 60 9.78 -2.94 -11.85
N THR A 61 10.61 -3.96 -11.65
CA THR A 61 10.32 -5.13 -10.83
C THR A 61 10.88 -4.93 -9.43
N TYR A 62 10.03 -5.00 -8.41
CA TYR A 62 10.40 -4.71 -7.03
C TYR A 62 10.26 -5.93 -6.13
N LYS A 63 11.22 -6.11 -5.21
CA LYS A 63 11.16 -7.07 -4.10
C LYS A 63 10.59 -6.41 -2.85
N TYR A 64 9.76 -7.15 -2.12
CA TYR A 64 8.99 -6.67 -0.98
C TYR A 64 9.59 -7.19 0.32
N TYR A 65 9.89 -6.25 1.23
CA TYR A 65 10.50 -6.52 2.53
C TYR A 65 9.52 -6.18 3.64
N ASP A 66 9.36 -7.14 4.55
CA ASP A 66 8.60 -6.94 5.77
C ASP A 66 9.40 -6.06 6.74
N LEU A 67 8.90 -4.84 6.98
CA LEU A 67 9.48 -3.91 7.95
C LEU A 67 8.71 -3.88 9.28
N ARG A 68 7.63 -4.67 9.41
CA ARG A 68 6.86 -4.77 10.66
C ARG A 68 7.72 -5.15 11.87
N PRO A 69 8.76 -6.02 11.77
CA PRO A 69 9.63 -6.30 12.91
C PRO A 69 10.34 -5.07 13.49
N LEU A 70 10.48 -3.98 12.72
CA LEU A 70 11.09 -2.72 13.18
C LEU A 70 10.07 -1.83 13.93
N HIS A 71 8.79 -1.95 13.61
CA HIS A 71 7.69 -1.18 14.20
C HIS A 71 6.43 -2.05 14.33
N PRO A 72 6.39 -2.98 15.29
CA PRO A 72 5.31 -3.97 15.41
C PRO A 72 3.95 -3.33 15.68
N GLU A 73 3.93 -2.23 16.43
CA GLU A 73 2.71 -1.47 16.76
C GLU A 73 2.21 -0.60 15.60
N GLY A 74 2.94 -0.55 14.48
CA GLY A 74 2.72 0.41 13.40
C GLY A 74 3.14 1.84 13.75
N THR A 75 2.97 2.74 12.79
CA THR A 75 3.33 4.16 12.91
C THR A 75 2.18 5.05 12.49
N ASP A 76 2.25 6.34 12.84
CA ASP A 76 1.39 7.34 12.21
C ASP A 76 1.69 7.40 10.68
N PRO A 77 0.69 7.61 9.82
CA PRO A 77 0.92 7.79 8.38
C PRO A 77 1.78 9.03 8.12
N PRO A 78 2.79 8.94 7.23
CA PRO A 78 3.53 10.12 6.78
C PRO A 78 2.59 11.18 6.17
N PRO A 79 2.93 12.48 6.26
CA PRO A 79 2.07 13.57 5.75
C PRO A 79 1.74 13.49 4.26
N CYS A 80 2.60 12.84 3.47
CA CYS A 80 2.44 12.67 2.03
C CYS A 80 1.58 11.46 1.62
N ILE A 81 1.12 10.65 2.58
CA ILE A 81 0.28 9.48 2.31
C ILE A 81 -1.19 9.85 2.44
N SER A 82 -1.98 9.47 1.45
CA SER A 82 -3.42 9.74 1.46
C SER A 82 -4.13 8.89 2.52
N ARG A 83 -4.74 9.57 3.49
CA ARG A 83 -5.56 8.90 4.52
C ARG A 83 -6.78 8.22 3.91
N GLY A 84 -7.34 8.77 2.83
CA GLY A 84 -8.48 8.18 2.11
C GLY A 84 -8.11 6.81 1.56
N GLU A 85 -6.96 6.71 0.88
CA GLU A 85 -6.47 5.44 0.31
C GLU A 85 -6.16 4.40 1.39
N ILE A 86 -5.66 4.83 2.56
CA ILE A 86 -5.47 3.93 3.71
C ILE A 86 -6.83 3.45 4.23
N ILE A 87 -7.83 4.32 4.35
CA ILE A 87 -9.19 3.96 4.76
C ILE A 87 -9.80 2.96 3.78
N ASP A 88 -9.63 3.17 2.48
CA ASP A 88 -10.14 2.26 1.46
C ASP A 88 -9.45 0.90 1.55
N ALA A 89 -8.15 0.85 1.85
CA ALA A 89 -7.43 -0.39 2.12
C ALA A 89 -7.90 -1.08 3.41
N VAL A 90 -8.24 -0.32 4.47
CA VAL A 90 -8.80 -0.84 5.72
C VAL A 90 -10.13 -1.56 5.49
N LEU A 91 -11.00 -0.93 4.70
CA LEU A 91 -12.37 -1.39 4.48
C LEU A 91 -12.47 -2.41 3.36
N GLY A 92 -11.51 -2.42 2.45
CA GLY A 92 -11.58 -3.09 1.16
C GLY A 92 -12.43 -2.30 0.15
N ILE A 93 -12.28 -2.66 -1.13
CA ILE A 93 -13.00 -2.02 -2.24
C ILE A 93 -14.15 -2.95 -2.68
N PRO A 94 -15.39 -2.45 -2.88
CA PRO A 94 -15.83 -1.05 -2.73
C PRO A 94 -16.12 -0.65 -1.28
N PRO A 95 -16.04 0.64 -0.89
CA PRO A 95 -16.21 1.10 0.50
C PRO A 95 -17.59 0.73 1.11
N LEU A 96 -17.61 0.42 2.41
CA LEU A 96 -18.85 0.09 3.13
C LEU A 96 -19.67 1.35 3.47
N GLN A 97 -20.99 1.32 3.34
CA GLN A 97 -21.87 2.48 3.62
C GLN A 97 -21.77 2.98 5.08
N ASN A 98 -21.54 2.09 6.05
CA ASN A 98 -21.41 2.43 7.48
C ASN A 98 -19.95 2.54 7.97
N HIS A 99 -19.00 2.76 7.05
CA HIS A 99 -17.59 2.77 7.39
C HIS A 99 -17.16 3.79 8.47
N PRO A 100 -17.77 4.98 8.64
CA PRO A 100 -17.34 5.92 9.68
C PRO A 100 -17.51 5.34 11.09
N HIS A 101 -18.56 4.55 11.31
CA HIS A 101 -18.78 3.86 12.59
C HIS A 101 -17.79 2.71 12.80
N ILE A 102 -17.54 1.94 11.74
CA ILE A 102 -16.59 0.82 11.77
C ILE A 102 -15.18 1.34 12.12
N ILE A 103 -14.71 2.37 11.42
CA ILE A 103 -13.41 2.99 11.68
C ILE A 103 -13.35 3.54 13.11
N LYS A 104 -14.37 4.27 13.56
CA LYS A 104 -14.43 4.81 14.93
C LYS A 104 -14.39 3.72 16.02
N GLN A 105 -14.98 2.55 15.78
CA GLN A 105 -14.92 1.42 16.73
C GLN A 105 -13.49 0.95 17.00
N ARG A 106 -12.61 0.99 16.00
CA ARG A 106 -11.21 0.56 16.16
C ARG A 106 -10.28 1.71 16.51
N TYR A 107 -10.51 2.86 15.90
CA TYR A 107 -9.66 4.03 16.00
C TYR A 107 -10.43 5.12 16.77
N ALA A 108 -10.58 4.91 18.08
CA ALA A 108 -11.32 5.80 18.97
C ALA A 108 -10.82 7.26 18.93
N THR A 109 -9.53 7.44 18.62
CA THR A 109 -8.87 8.75 18.46
C THR A 109 -8.88 9.27 17.01
N GLY A 110 -9.47 8.52 16.07
CA GLY A 110 -9.49 8.82 14.65
C GLY A 110 -8.15 8.60 13.94
N LYS A 111 -7.15 8.03 14.61
CA LYS A 111 -5.82 7.78 14.03
C LYS A 111 -5.68 6.34 13.56
N ILE A 112 -5.66 6.14 12.25
CA ILE A 112 -5.34 4.83 11.64
C ILE A 112 -3.82 4.67 11.62
N GLN A 113 -3.33 3.68 12.36
CA GLN A 113 -1.92 3.27 12.27
C GLN A 113 -1.67 2.49 10.98
N VAL A 114 -0.47 2.69 10.44
CA VAL A 114 0.01 2.03 9.23
C VAL A 114 1.26 1.21 9.51
N THR A 115 1.50 0.23 8.65
CA THR A 115 2.74 -0.53 8.58
C THR A 115 3.46 -0.19 7.29
N ALA A 116 4.78 -0.08 7.37
CA ALA A 116 5.63 0.12 6.21
C ALA A 116 6.05 -1.23 5.61
N THR A 117 6.13 -1.30 4.29
CA THR A 117 6.74 -2.37 3.52
C THR A 117 7.84 -1.76 2.66
N GLY A 118 9.05 -2.30 2.76
CA GLY A 118 10.18 -1.85 1.96
C GLY A 118 10.08 -2.41 0.55
N LEU A 119 10.24 -1.57 -0.46
CA LEU A 119 10.30 -1.96 -1.86
C LEU A 119 11.69 -1.64 -2.39
N GLN A 120 12.36 -2.63 -2.98
CA GLN A 120 13.65 -2.45 -3.66
C GLN A 120 13.55 -2.90 -5.10
N CYS A 121 14.01 -2.08 -6.04
CA CYS A 121 14.09 -2.44 -7.43
C CYS A 121 15.14 -3.56 -7.60
N VAL A 122 14.74 -4.65 -8.26
CA VAL A 122 15.59 -5.82 -8.52
C VAL A 122 15.67 -6.14 -10.01
N GLY A 123 14.95 -5.42 -10.85
CA GLY A 123 14.95 -5.64 -12.29
C GLY A 123 14.04 -4.66 -13.02
N PHE A 124 14.05 -4.76 -14.35
CA PHE A 124 13.21 -3.95 -15.22
C PHE A 124 12.77 -4.81 -16.41
N ASN A 125 11.47 -4.95 -16.59
CA ASN A 125 10.90 -5.68 -17.73
C ASN A 125 10.82 -4.73 -18.93
N LEU A 126 11.85 -4.79 -19.79
CA LEU A 126 11.93 -3.95 -20.98
C LEU A 126 10.80 -4.23 -21.97
N GLU A 127 10.38 -5.48 -22.12
CA GLU A 127 9.29 -5.86 -23.03
C GLU A 127 7.95 -5.24 -22.60
N LEU A 128 7.66 -5.27 -21.29
CA LEU A 128 6.49 -4.61 -20.71
C LEU A 128 6.56 -3.09 -20.93
N TYR A 129 7.71 -2.48 -20.66
CA TYR A 129 7.90 -1.05 -20.86
C TYR A 129 7.66 -0.63 -22.31
N GLU A 130 8.27 -1.34 -23.26
CA GLU A 130 8.11 -1.04 -24.69
C GLU A 130 6.67 -1.26 -25.15
N SER A 131 6.00 -2.31 -24.67
CA SER A 131 4.59 -2.57 -24.96
C SER A 131 3.67 -1.47 -24.43
N LEU A 132 3.97 -0.90 -23.25
CA LEU A 132 3.23 0.24 -22.70
C LEU A 132 3.48 1.52 -23.53
N ARG A 133 4.73 1.77 -23.89
CA ARG A 133 5.15 2.95 -24.67
C ARG A 133 4.57 2.99 -26.07
N GLN A 134 4.34 1.84 -26.70
CA GLN A 134 3.71 1.79 -28.03
C GLN A 134 2.20 2.06 -27.99
N ARG A 135 1.57 1.91 -26.82
CA ARG A 135 0.11 1.97 -26.69
C ARG A 135 -0.43 3.33 -26.23
N PHE A 136 0.40 4.17 -25.62
CA PHE A 136 0.06 5.48 -25.05
C PHE A 136 1.04 6.54 -25.54
#